data_AF-A0A4R2PKM4-F1
#
_entry.id   AF-A0A4R2PKM4-F1
#
_cell.length_a   1.000
_cell.length_b   1.000
_cell.length_c   1.000
_cell.angle_alpha   90.00
_cell.angle_beta   90.00
_cell.angle_gamma   90.00
#
_symmetry.space_group_name_H-M   'P 1'
#
loop_
_entity.id
_entity.type
_entity.pdbx_description
1 polymer ?
#
loop_
_entity_poly.entity_id
_entity_poly.type
_entity_poly.pdbx_seq_one_letter_code
_entity_poly.pdbx_strand_id
1 'polypeptide(L)'
;MLSMLRRAAICGVATLGLAGLLAGPALAVEVRLAAPDEARAILSGAYDDYFDQMSPADPAIRLLSETPVPVAALRDAYAQAARGFTTRERDLLTTLIDGERARIAKLARWLPETVVIVGAGPVVEGGLAHTRAHAIVFPTGPQGQPVAPPKPGDAGTPAQRPQPAPGRPDAGSPPRQTGPGPGSADGPKGAQPDAAARTEARPATTSPQTTATAVEPTAAPGLIARRAADGTLVELFYHELFHVLSRHNRAARDELYALIGFEPCGTFDLPAPYAGRRITNPDAPVNAHYLPVTVDGVPTKVVPLLYAVSRTYDPMRRPPGFAGQFRTGFMAVRHTGGRCEAVNGRDGTARLYRTDDLDDLYDRIGRNTQYTIHPEEILADNFALLMTGKRPRDAWVPEALADWLGVPATIGAVDLLTLD
;
A
#
# COMPACT_ATOMS: atom_id res chain seq x y z
N MET A 1 -47.14 39.22 -84.66
CA MET A 1 -46.62 39.85 -83.42
C MET A 1 -46.00 38.76 -82.56
N LEU A 2 -44.91 39.07 -81.82
CA LEU A 2 -44.37 38.49 -80.56
C LEU A 2 -44.85 37.07 -80.11
N SER A 3 -44.06 36.17 -79.49
CA SER A 3 -42.72 36.25 -78.88
C SER A 3 -42.25 34.86 -78.39
N MET A 4 -41.01 34.47 -78.76
CA MET A 4 -39.91 33.82 -77.98
C MET A 4 -40.07 32.63 -76.98
N LEU A 5 -39.08 31.72 -77.08
CA LEU A 5 -38.47 30.73 -76.13
C LEU A 5 -39.40 29.71 -75.40
N ARG A 6 -39.13 28.39 -75.26
CA ARG A 6 -37.97 27.43 -75.22
C ARG A 6 -37.24 27.19 -73.87
N ARG A 7 -37.46 25.95 -73.35
CA ARG A 7 -36.55 25.00 -72.64
C ARG A 7 -36.11 25.21 -71.17
N ALA A 8 -36.40 24.18 -70.36
CA ALA A 8 -35.48 23.51 -69.40
C ALA A 8 -36.06 22.07 -69.18
N ALA A 9 -35.37 20.94 -69.38
CA ALA A 9 -34.05 20.45 -68.94
C ALA A 9 -34.13 19.68 -67.60
N ILE A 10 -34.09 18.35 -67.70
CA ILE A 10 -34.00 17.41 -66.58
C ILE A 10 -32.59 17.49 -65.99
N CYS A 11 -32.46 17.65 -64.67
CA CYS A 11 -31.18 17.60 -63.98
C CYS A 11 -31.22 16.49 -62.92
N GLY A 12 -30.39 15.46 -63.08
CA GLY A 12 -30.25 14.38 -62.11
C GLY A 12 -29.37 14.81 -60.94
N VAL A 13 -29.89 14.72 -59.71
CA VAL A 13 -29.10 14.95 -58.50
C VAL A 13 -28.44 13.63 -58.09
N ALA A 14 -27.13 13.54 -58.32
CA ALA A 14 -26.32 12.44 -57.79
C ALA A 14 -26.05 12.71 -56.30
N THR A 15 -26.74 11.99 -55.41
CA THR A 15 -26.44 12.00 -53.97
C THR A 15 -25.18 11.19 -53.71
N LEU A 16 -24.02 11.86 -53.60
CA LEU A 16 -22.83 11.27 -52.99
C LEU A 16 -23.11 11.03 -51.49
N GLY A 17 -23.30 9.76 -51.12
CA GLY A 17 -23.38 9.34 -49.73
C GLY A 17 -21.99 9.35 -49.08
N LEU A 18 -21.56 10.51 -48.59
CA LEU A 18 -20.34 10.62 -47.78
C LEU A 18 -20.64 10.21 -46.33
N ALA A 19 -20.77 8.90 -46.10
CA ALA A 19 -20.80 8.31 -44.77
C ALA A 19 -19.39 8.36 -44.16
N GLY A 20 -18.92 9.57 -43.84
CA GLY A 20 -17.69 9.79 -43.10
C GLY A 20 -17.89 9.28 -41.67
N LEU A 21 -17.43 8.05 -41.42
CA LEU A 21 -17.31 7.52 -40.06
C LEU A 21 -16.24 8.35 -39.35
N LEU A 22 -16.67 9.40 -38.63
CA LEU A 22 -15.83 10.10 -37.67
C LEU A 22 -15.61 9.17 -36.47
N ALA A 23 -14.76 8.17 -36.67
CA ALA A 23 -14.02 7.57 -35.58
C ALA A 23 -13.15 8.69 -35.00
N GLY A 24 -13.68 9.36 -33.96
CA GLY A 24 -12.85 10.22 -33.12
C GLY A 24 -11.65 9.41 -32.64
N PRO A 25 -10.48 10.04 -32.44
CA PRO A 25 -9.31 9.33 -31.95
C PRO A 25 -9.72 8.60 -30.68
N ALA A 26 -9.57 7.26 -30.68
CA ALA A 26 -9.75 6.49 -29.46
C ALA A 26 -8.81 7.11 -28.42
N LEU A 27 -9.35 7.50 -27.27
CA LEU A 27 -8.56 8.04 -26.17
C LEU A 27 -7.53 6.97 -25.77
N ALA A 28 -6.30 7.13 -26.25
CA ALA A 28 -5.27 6.15 -26.06
C ALA A 28 -4.60 6.43 -24.71
N VAL A 29 -4.92 5.62 -23.70
CA VAL A 29 -4.24 5.68 -22.41
C VAL A 29 -2.77 5.31 -22.62
N GLU A 30 -1.87 6.27 -22.41
CA GLU A 30 -0.45 6.01 -22.37
C GLU A 30 -0.09 5.40 -21.01
N VAL A 31 0.37 4.15 -20.99
CA VAL A 31 1.04 3.58 -19.80
C VAL A 31 2.53 3.56 -20.06
N ARG A 32 3.31 4.26 -19.22
CA ARG A 32 4.77 4.41 -19.41
C ARG A 32 5.53 4.45 -18.09
N LEU A 33 6.84 4.21 -18.16
CA LEU A 33 7.73 4.40 -17.01
C LEU A 33 7.96 5.90 -16.74
N ALA A 34 8.13 6.27 -15.48
CA ALA A 34 8.37 7.65 -15.04
C ALA A 34 9.74 8.18 -15.45
N ALA A 35 9.83 9.49 -15.75
CA ALA A 35 11.10 10.19 -15.72
C ALA A 35 11.59 10.39 -14.26
N PRO A 36 12.90 10.50 -13.97
CA PRO A 36 13.39 10.59 -12.59
C PRO A 36 12.84 11.76 -11.76
N ASP A 37 12.65 12.93 -12.38
CA ASP A 37 12.13 14.12 -11.68
C ASP A 37 10.59 14.07 -11.52
N GLU A 38 9.88 13.46 -12.47
CA GLU A 38 8.46 13.15 -12.39
C GLU A 38 8.18 12.15 -11.26
N ALA A 39 8.96 11.07 -11.18
CA ALA A 39 8.93 10.11 -10.07
C ALA A 39 9.14 10.80 -8.71
N ARG A 40 10.10 11.73 -8.62
CA ARG A 40 10.35 12.51 -7.40
C ARG A 40 9.15 13.39 -7.03
N ALA A 41 8.55 14.07 -8.00
CA ALA A 41 7.39 14.94 -7.79
C ALA A 41 6.12 14.17 -7.39
N ILE A 42 5.89 12.98 -7.96
CA ILE A 42 4.80 12.08 -7.57
C ILE A 42 5.01 11.60 -6.13
N LEU A 43 6.20 11.07 -5.80
CA LEU A 43 6.47 10.53 -4.46
C LEU A 43 6.43 11.62 -3.37
N SER A 44 6.84 12.85 -3.68
CA SER A 44 6.72 14.01 -2.79
C SER A 44 5.30 14.57 -2.66
N GLY A 45 4.31 14.04 -3.39
CA GLY A 45 2.92 14.49 -3.33
C GLY A 45 2.68 15.86 -3.96
N ALA A 46 3.38 16.18 -5.05
CA ALA A 46 3.09 17.39 -5.83
C ALA A 46 1.74 17.34 -6.56
N TYR A 47 1.09 16.16 -6.62
CA TYR A 47 -0.09 15.87 -7.43
C TYR A 47 -1.24 15.19 -6.67
N ASP A 48 -1.13 15.01 -5.35
CA ASP A 48 -2.18 14.40 -4.53
C ASP A 48 -2.24 14.94 -3.10
N ASP A 49 -3.35 14.62 -2.44
CA ASP A 49 -3.71 15.01 -1.07
C ASP A 49 -3.13 14.07 0.00
N TYR A 50 -2.32 13.08 -0.37
CA TYR A 50 -1.94 11.95 0.51
C TYR A 50 -1.29 12.38 1.83
N PHE A 51 -0.27 13.24 1.75
CA PHE A 51 0.44 13.72 2.93
C PHE A 51 -0.41 14.65 3.81
N ASP A 52 -1.39 15.33 3.21
CA ASP A 52 -2.25 16.27 3.92
C ASP A 52 -3.35 15.53 4.71
N GLN A 53 -3.63 14.27 4.33
CA GLN A 53 -4.48 13.35 5.09
C GLN A 53 -3.74 12.66 6.26
N MET A 54 -2.43 12.87 6.48
CA MET A 54 -1.69 12.07 7.47
C MET A 54 -2.02 12.39 8.95
N SER A 55 -2.04 11.34 9.78
CA SER A 55 -2.04 11.48 11.23
C SER A 55 -0.63 11.74 11.77
N PRO A 56 -0.50 12.23 13.02
CA PRO A 56 0.79 12.39 13.70
C PRO A 56 1.63 11.10 13.82
N ALA A 57 1.03 9.91 13.68
CA ALA A 57 1.77 8.65 13.74
C ALA A 57 2.37 8.23 12.38
N ASP A 58 1.74 8.62 11.26
CA ASP A 58 2.13 8.15 9.91
C ASP A 58 3.63 8.32 9.60
N PRO A 59 4.27 9.48 9.86
CA PRO A 59 5.69 9.69 9.53
C PRO A 59 6.65 8.84 10.37
N ALA A 60 6.41 8.76 11.69
CA ALA A 60 7.28 8.01 12.59
C ALA A 60 7.17 6.49 12.34
N ILE A 61 5.96 6.00 12.06
CA ILE A 61 5.73 4.59 11.72
C ILE A 61 6.35 4.22 10.36
N ARG A 62 6.29 5.11 9.35
CA ARG A 62 6.87 4.84 8.02
C ARG A 62 8.40 4.94 7.96
N LEU A 63 8.99 5.91 8.67
CA LEU A 63 10.46 6.03 8.75
C LEU A 63 11.09 5.14 9.82
N LEU A 64 10.31 4.26 10.46
CA LEU A 64 10.76 3.37 11.55
C LEU A 64 11.45 4.15 12.71
N SER A 65 10.92 5.34 13.03
CA SER A 65 11.46 6.25 14.05
C SER A 65 10.79 6.05 15.40
N GLU A 66 11.60 5.78 16.43
CA GLU A 66 11.15 5.65 17.83
C GLU A 66 10.67 7.00 18.42
N THR A 67 11.05 8.13 17.80
CA THR A 67 10.60 9.48 18.14
C THR A 67 9.64 10.06 17.09
N PRO A 68 8.79 11.06 17.45
CA PRO A 68 7.89 11.71 16.51
C PRO A 68 8.63 12.40 15.35
N VAL A 69 8.05 12.35 14.16
CA VAL A 69 8.62 12.88 12.92
C VAL A 69 7.58 13.79 12.24
N PRO A 70 7.97 14.98 11.72
CA PRO A 70 7.05 15.83 10.95
C PRO A 70 6.79 15.25 9.55
N VAL A 71 5.58 15.44 9.02
CA VAL A 71 5.17 14.97 7.68
C VAL A 71 6.13 15.43 6.57
N ALA A 72 6.70 16.64 6.68
CA ALA A 72 7.70 17.15 5.75
C ALA A 72 8.94 16.25 5.62
N ALA A 73 9.43 15.67 6.72
CA ALA A 73 10.60 14.78 6.67
C ALA A 73 10.29 13.43 6.00
N LEU A 74 9.06 12.92 6.14
CA LEU A 74 8.60 11.76 5.35
C LEU A 74 8.50 12.11 3.86
N ARG A 75 7.94 13.28 3.54
CA ARG A 75 7.82 13.79 2.17
C ARG A 75 9.19 13.90 1.48
N ASP A 76 10.18 14.45 2.17
CA ASP A 76 11.56 14.56 1.69
C ASP A 76 12.22 13.18 1.51
N ALA A 77 12.02 12.26 2.47
CA ALA A 77 12.53 10.89 2.36
C ALA A 77 11.93 10.14 1.17
N TYR A 78 10.64 10.35 0.86
CA TYR A 78 9.95 9.72 -0.27
C TYR A 78 10.42 10.30 -1.60
N ALA A 79 10.63 11.62 -1.66
CA ALA A 79 11.25 12.28 -2.81
C ALA A 79 12.67 11.73 -3.11
N GLN A 80 13.48 11.56 -2.06
CA GLN A 80 14.83 10.99 -2.16
C GLN A 80 14.84 9.48 -2.49
N ALA A 81 13.73 8.78 -2.26
CA ALA A 81 13.58 7.37 -2.54
C ALA A 81 13.13 7.05 -3.98
N ALA A 82 12.85 8.06 -4.82
CA ALA A 82 12.63 7.88 -6.26
C ALA A 82 13.83 7.20 -6.92
N ARG A 83 13.62 6.08 -7.62
CA ARG A 83 14.68 5.27 -8.23
C ARG A 83 14.26 4.74 -9.61
N GLY A 84 15.20 4.73 -10.55
CA GLY A 84 14.97 4.07 -11.83
C GLY A 84 14.99 2.55 -11.69
N PHE A 85 14.12 1.87 -12.43
CA PHE A 85 14.09 0.41 -12.52
C PHE A 85 15.39 -0.16 -13.08
N THR A 86 15.80 -1.34 -12.60
CA THR A 86 16.89 -2.13 -13.22
C THR A 86 16.51 -2.57 -14.64
N THR A 87 17.48 -2.93 -15.49
CA THR A 87 17.19 -3.37 -16.88
C THR A 87 16.16 -4.50 -16.90
N ARG A 88 16.34 -5.56 -16.11
CA ARG A 88 15.39 -6.68 -16.02
C ARG A 88 13.99 -6.25 -15.57
N GLU A 89 13.87 -5.31 -14.62
CA GLU A 89 12.58 -4.79 -14.19
C GLU A 89 11.91 -3.95 -15.28
N ARG A 90 12.68 -3.14 -16.03
CA ARG A 90 12.16 -2.42 -17.20
C ARG A 90 11.65 -3.38 -18.27
N ASP A 91 12.42 -4.41 -18.60
CA ASP A 91 12.05 -5.38 -19.64
C ASP A 91 10.73 -6.11 -19.27
N LEU A 92 10.59 -6.50 -18.00
CA LEU A 92 9.37 -7.12 -17.46
C LEU A 92 8.17 -6.16 -17.48
N LEU A 93 8.34 -4.91 -17.03
CA LEU A 93 7.27 -3.91 -17.01
C LEU A 93 6.84 -3.50 -18.43
N THR A 94 7.78 -3.28 -19.35
CA THR A 94 7.49 -2.99 -20.76
C THR A 94 6.73 -4.15 -21.41
N THR A 95 7.17 -5.39 -21.18
CA THR A 95 6.49 -6.60 -21.70
C THR A 95 5.05 -6.70 -21.18
N LEU A 96 4.82 -6.38 -19.90
CA LEU A 96 3.47 -6.30 -19.32
C LEU A 96 2.64 -5.19 -19.97
N ILE A 97 3.18 -3.98 -20.07
CA ILE A 97 2.48 -2.82 -20.68
C ILE A 97 2.06 -3.14 -22.11
N ASP A 98 2.97 -3.70 -22.91
CA ASP A 98 2.71 -4.03 -24.31
C ASP A 98 1.68 -5.17 -24.44
N GLY A 99 1.79 -6.21 -23.61
CA GLY A 99 0.84 -7.33 -23.59
C GLY A 99 -0.58 -6.93 -23.17
N GLU A 100 -0.71 -6.02 -22.19
CA GLU A 100 -2.01 -5.60 -21.66
C GLU A 100 -2.62 -4.37 -22.34
N ARG A 101 -1.90 -3.76 -23.30
CA ARG A 101 -2.32 -2.56 -24.06
C ARG A 101 -3.76 -2.65 -24.59
N ALA A 102 -4.13 -3.79 -25.17
CA ALA A 102 -5.47 -3.99 -25.75
C ALA A 102 -6.57 -4.10 -24.68
N ARG A 103 -6.28 -4.62 -23.48
CA ARG A 103 -7.22 -4.64 -22.35
C ARG A 103 -7.35 -3.25 -21.71
N ILE A 104 -6.24 -2.54 -21.54
CA ILE A 104 -6.20 -1.18 -21.00
C ILE A 104 -7.01 -0.21 -21.90
N ALA A 105 -6.92 -0.37 -23.22
CA ALA A 105 -7.73 0.42 -24.17
C ALA A 105 -9.25 0.26 -23.97
N LYS A 106 -9.74 -0.90 -23.52
CA LYS A 106 -11.16 -1.12 -23.19
C LYS A 106 -11.62 -0.30 -21.97
N LEU A 107 -10.68 0.11 -21.11
CA LEU A 107 -10.92 0.91 -19.91
C LEU A 107 -10.70 2.42 -20.13
N ALA A 108 -10.35 2.86 -21.34
CA ALA A 108 -9.83 4.20 -21.58
C ALA A 108 -10.72 5.35 -21.08
N ARG A 109 -12.05 5.18 -21.12
CA ARG A 109 -13.01 6.19 -20.63
C ARG A 109 -12.98 6.41 -19.11
N TRP A 110 -12.35 5.49 -18.36
CA TRP A 110 -12.27 5.51 -16.89
C TRP A 110 -10.86 5.85 -16.39
N LEU A 111 -9.86 5.92 -17.27
CA LEU A 111 -8.47 6.15 -16.90
C LEU A 111 -8.05 7.56 -17.33
N PRO A 112 -7.07 8.17 -16.63
CA PRO A 112 -6.43 9.39 -17.13
C PRO A 112 -5.72 9.11 -18.47
N GLU A 113 -5.48 10.15 -19.27
CA GLU A 113 -4.75 10.07 -20.55
C GLU A 113 -3.36 9.41 -20.40
N THR A 114 -2.73 9.56 -19.24
CA THR A 114 -1.46 8.91 -18.90
C THR A 114 -1.52 8.23 -17.55
N VAL A 115 -1.07 6.98 -17.48
CA VAL A 115 -0.77 6.26 -16.24
C VAL A 115 0.74 6.04 -16.16
N VAL A 116 1.36 6.51 -15.09
CA VAL A 116 2.83 6.48 -14.95
C VAL A 116 3.26 5.36 -14.00
N ILE A 117 4.27 4.57 -14.36
CA ILE A 117 4.86 3.56 -13.48
C ILE A 117 6.14 4.12 -12.84
N VAL A 118 6.12 4.30 -11.53
CA VAL A 118 7.16 4.92 -10.71
C VAL A 118 7.97 3.86 -9.97
N GLY A 119 9.30 3.94 -10.04
CA GLY A 119 10.20 3.11 -9.23
C GLY A 119 10.55 3.79 -7.90
N ALA A 120 10.43 3.04 -6.80
CA ALA A 120 10.71 3.53 -5.45
C ALA A 120 11.64 2.61 -4.64
N GLY A 121 12.42 3.19 -3.72
CA GLY A 121 13.17 2.45 -2.71
C GLY A 121 12.27 1.94 -1.56
N PRO A 122 12.72 0.94 -0.78
CA PRO A 122 11.88 0.23 0.22
C PRO A 122 11.47 1.05 1.45
N VAL A 123 11.87 2.32 1.57
CA VAL A 123 11.36 3.25 2.58
C VAL A 123 9.96 3.77 2.22
N VAL A 124 9.61 3.78 0.93
CA VAL A 124 8.26 4.15 0.47
C VAL A 124 7.32 2.99 0.77
N GLU A 125 6.32 3.24 1.62
CA GLU A 125 5.29 2.29 2.07
C GLU A 125 5.84 0.92 2.52
N GLY A 126 7.04 0.90 3.11
CA GLY A 126 7.71 -0.32 3.55
C GLY A 126 8.13 -1.27 2.42
N GLY A 127 8.18 -0.79 1.17
CA GLY A 127 8.49 -1.61 0.00
C GLY A 127 7.28 -2.42 -0.51
N LEU A 128 6.07 -1.92 -0.28
CA LEU A 128 4.84 -2.38 -0.93
C LEU A 128 4.61 -1.64 -2.26
N ALA A 129 3.93 -2.30 -3.19
CA ALA A 129 3.29 -1.59 -4.29
C ALA A 129 2.09 -0.80 -3.74
N HIS A 130 1.78 0.33 -4.36
CA HIS A 130 0.69 1.24 -4.03
C HIS A 130 0.56 2.29 -5.14
N THR A 131 -0.47 3.12 -5.09
CA THR A 131 -0.78 4.17 -6.06
C THR A 131 -0.65 5.58 -5.48
N ARG A 132 -0.11 6.50 -6.27
CA ARG A 132 0.06 7.93 -5.95
C ARG A 132 -0.36 8.78 -7.15
N ALA A 133 -1.22 9.77 -6.94
CA ALA A 133 -1.84 10.55 -8.02
C ALA A 133 -2.36 9.67 -9.19
N HIS A 134 -1.78 9.78 -10.39
CA HIS A 134 -2.13 8.99 -11.59
C HIS A 134 -1.12 7.86 -11.86
N ALA A 135 -0.38 7.42 -10.84
CA ALA A 135 0.80 6.59 -10.99
C ALA A 135 0.82 5.36 -10.08
N ILE A 136 1.23 4.24 -10.67
CA ILE A 136 1.48 2.96 -9.99
C ILE A 136 2.92 2.97 -9.50
N VAL A 137 3.13 2.83 -8.18
CA VAL A 137 4.46 2.82 -7.57
C VAL A 137 4.89 1.37 -7.32
N PHE A 138 5.94 0.92 -8.00
CA PHE A 138 6.58 -0.35 -7.71
C PHE A 138 7.90 -0.18 -6.95
N PRO A 139 8.14 -0.96 -5.88
CA PRO A 139 9.44 -1.02 -5.24
C PRO A 139 10.46 -1.70 -6.17
N THR A 140 11.60 -1.03 -6.41
CA THR A 140 12.66 -1.47 -7.34
C THR A 140 13.92 -1.92 -6.62
N GLY A 141 14.60 -2.89 -7.23
CA GLY A 141 15.88 -3.43 -6.77
C GLY A 141 15.73 -4.63 -5.84
N PRO A 142 16.85 -5.23 -5.39
CA PRO A 142 16.82 -6.33 -4.45
C PRO A 142 16.18 -5.83 -3.15
N GLN A 143 15.05 -6.44 -2.76
CA GLN A 143 14.54 -6.20 -1.42
C GLN A 143 15.45 -6.96 -0.46
N GLY A 144 16.21 -6.22 0.33
CA GLY A 144 16.81 -6.77 1.54
C GLY A 144 15.73 -7.38 2.44
N GLN A 145 16.13 -8.19 3.42
CA GLN A 145 15.24 -8.48 4.54
C GLN A 145 14.67 -7.16 5.11
N PRO A 146 13.44 -7.17 5.67
CA PRO A 146 12.81 -5.97 6.23
C PRO A 146 13.83 -5.23 7.10
N VAL A 147 14.10 -3.97 6.73
CA VAL A 147 15.32 -3.25 7.12
C VAL A 147 15.49 -3.31 8.63
N ALA A 148 16.43 -4.13 9.08
CA ALA A 148 16.86 -4.14 10.46
C ALA A 148 17.43 -2.74 10.76
N PRO A 149 17.12 -2.15 11.93
CA PRO A 149 17.66 -0.83 12.27
C PRO A 149 19.19 -0.87 12.22
N PRO A 150 19.85 0.23 11.80
CA PRO A 150 21.30 0.31 11.86
C PRO A 150 21.76 0.00 13.29
N LYS A 151 22.79 -0.83 13.43
CA LYS A 151 23.37 -1.11 14.74
C LYS A 151 23.87 0.20 15.36
N PRO A 152 23.61 0.47 16.65
CA PRO A 152 24.18 1.63 17.31
C PRO A 152 25.72 1.56 17.27
N GLY A 153 26.35 2.38 16.43
CA GLY A 153 27.81 2.39 16.26
C GLY A 153 28.31 2.92 14.92
N ASP A 154 27.60 2.66 13.82
CA ASP A 154 28.10 2.96 12.46
C ASP A 154 27.79 4.40 11.97
N ALA A 155 27.33 5.29 12.86
CA ALA A 155 27.29 6.72 12.60
C ALA A 155 28.69 7.31 12.81
N GLY A 156 29.27 7.87 11.74
CA GLY A 156 30.66 8.31 11.70
C GLY A 156 31.08 9.25 12.84
N THR A 157 32.34 9.09 13.26
CA THR A 157 33.00 9.81 14.35
C THR A 157 32.67 11.31 14.39
N PRO A 158 32.07 11.82 15.48
CA PRO A 158 31.87 13.26 15.64
C PRO A 158 33.20 14.00 15.68
N ALA A 159 33.31 15.09 14.91
CA ALA A 159 34.48 15.96 14.93
C ALA A 159 34.73 16.51 16.35
N GLN A 160 35.97 16.43 16.81
CA GLN A 160 36.35 16.88 18.16
C GLN A 160 36.10 18.39 18.31
N ARG A 161 35.39 18.79 19.38
CA ARG A 161 35.37 20.19 19.82
C ARG A 161 36.77 20.60 20.30
N PRO A 162 37.23 21.83 20.01
CA PRO A 162 38.44 22.37 20.62
C PRO A 162 38.30 22.45 22.14
N GLN A 163 39.33 22.01 22.87
CA GLN A 163 39.41 22.16 24.32
C GLN A 163 39.79 23.61 24.70
N PRO A 164 39.22 24.18 25.78
CA PRO A 164 39.77 25.38 26.41
C PRO A 164 41.01 25.04 27.26
N ALA A 165 41.95 25.99 27.34
CA ALA A 165 43.22 25.84 28.06
C ALA A 165 43.06 25.79 29.61
N PRO A 166 44.03 25.20 30.34
CA PRO A 166 43.88 24.94 31.78
C PRO A 166 44.16 26.16 32.67
N GLY A 167 43.26 26.38 33.65
CA GLY A 167 43.41 27.32 34.77
C GLY A 167 43.42 26.60 36.13
N ARG A 168 44.08 27.19 37.14
CA ARG A 168 44.41 26.57 38.44
C ARG A 168 43.20 26.31 39.37
N PRO A 169 43.34 25.40 40.36
CA PRO A 169 42.29 25.04 41.32
C PRO A 169 42.26 25.96 42.56
N ASP A 170 41.14 25.97 43.30
CA ASP A 170 41.19 25.87 44.78
C ASP A 170 39.84 25.60 45.49
N ALA A 171 39.96 25.02 46.69
CA ALA A 171 39.08 25.06 47.88
C ALA A 171 37.60 24.58 47.88
N GLY A 172 37.26 23.66 48.81
CA GLY A 172 36.05 23.80 49.66
C GLY A 172 35.09 22.60 49.85
N SER A 173 35.30 21.82 50.92
CA SER A 173 34.42 20.83 51.60
C SER A 173 32.98 21.32 51.94
N PRO A 174 32.03 20.51 52.53
CA PRO A 174 32.09 19.13 53.06
C PRO A 174 30.90 18.19 52.68
N PRO A 175 30.84 16.91 53.16
CA PRO A 175 29.88 15.89 52.71
C PRO A 175 28.70 15.63 53.69
N ARG A 176 27.78 14.72 53.30
CA ARG A 176 26.85 14.04 54.24
C ARG A 176 26.88 12.52 54.10
N GLN A 177 27.09 11.85 55.24
CA GLN A 177 26.98 10.40 55.42
C GLN A 177 25.54 10.01 55.79
N THR A 178 25.17 8.73 55.58
CA THR A 178 24.62 7.81 56.61
C THR A 178 24.36 6.41 56.03
N GLY A 179 24.81 5.35 56.71
CA GLY A 179 24.19 4.01 56.71
C GLY A 179 23.63 3.72 58.12
N PRO A 180 23.45 2.45 58.58
CA PRO A 180 23.59 1.15 57.90
C PRO A 180 22.32 0.22 58.07
N GLY A 181 22.45 -1.10 57.83
CA GLY A 181 21.41 -2.15 58.02
C GLY A 181 21.16 -2.56 59.50
N PRO A 182 20.71 -3.81 59.87
CA PRO A 182 20.87 -5.11 59.18
C PRO A 182 19.66 -6.11 59.29
N GLY A 183 19.82 -7.41 58.93
CA GLY A 183 18.89 -8.51 59.34
C GLY A 183 18.98 -9.84 58.53
N SER A 184 18.87 -11.01 59.19
CA SER A 184 19.09 -12.39 58.66
C SER A 184 18.02 -13.40 59.20
N ALA A 185 17.93 -14.71 58.92
CA ALA A 185 18.82 -15.73 58.29
C ALA A 185 18.04 -17.01 57.81
N ASP A 186 18.76 -18.12 57.59
CA ASP A 186 18.39 -19.56 57.66
C ASP A 186 17.70 -20.35 56.50
N GLY A 187 18.16 -21.61 56.31
CA GLY A 187 17.89 -22.56 55.18
C GLY A 187 17.01 -23.79 55.56
N PRO A 188 17.33 -25.09 55.24
CA PRO A 188 18.47 -25.68 54.48
C PRO A 188 18.17 -26.96 53.60
N LYS A 189 19.24 -27.65 53.09
CA LYS A 189 19.36 -29.05 52.53
C LYS A 189 18.87 -29.34 51.08
N GLY A 190 19.52 -30.21 50.27
CA GLY A 190 20.81 -30.92 50.43
C GLY A 190 21.11 -32.03 49.37
N ALA A 191 22.36 -32.54 49.38
CA ALA A 191 22.91 -33.80 48.82
C ALA A 191 23.01 -34.08 47.28
N GLN A 192 24.12 -34.74 46.93
CA GLN A 192 24.64 -35.20 45.61
C GLN A 192 24.71 -36.77 45.60
N PRO A 193 25.07 -37.53 44.53
CA PRO A 193 26.45 -37.55 43.98
C PRO A 193 26.67 -37.94 42.48
N ASP A 194 27.87 -37.57 42.00
CA ASP A 194 28.82 -38.17 41.04
C ASP A 194 28.47 -39.22 39.96
N ALA A 195 29.05 -38.98 38.77
CA ALA A 195 29.79 -39.98 37.98
C ALA A 195 30.91 -39.30 37.16
N ALA A 196 32.05 -39.96 36.97
CA ALA A 196 33.28 -39.36 36.41
C ALA A 196 33.72 -39.99 35.07
N ALA A 197 34.50 -39.27 34.24
CA ALA A 197 35.74 -39.80 33.61
C ALA A 197 36.50 -38.81 32.69
N ARG A 198 37.77 -38.57 33.05
CA ARG A 198 39.01 -38.60 32.24
C ARG A 198 39.18 -37.74 30.97
N THR A 199 40.22 -36.91 31.05
CA THR A 199 40.96 -36.24 29.97
C THR A 199 41.94 -37.19 29.26
N GLU A 200 42.02 -37.14 27.93
CA GLU A 200 43.25 -37.44 27.16
C GLU A 200 43.35 -36.49 25.96
N ALA A 201 44.58 -36.19 25.49
CA ALA A 201 44.83 -35.21 24.45
C ALA A 201 45.95 -35.64 23.49
N ARG A 202 45.69 -35.59 22.17
CA ARG A 202 46.64 -35.50 21.03
C ARG A 202 45.91 -35.83 19.70
N PRO A 203 46.49 -35.52 18.52
CA PRO A 203 47.36 -34.39 18.17
C PRO A 203 46.76 -33.56 17.00
N ALA A 204 47.42 -32.46 16.62
CA ALA A 204 47.00 -31.67 15.46
C ALA A 204 47.23 -32.42 14.13
N THR A 205 46.20 -32.48 13.29
CA THR A 205 46.28 -32.92 11.89
C THR A 205 45.89 -31.77 10.96
N THR A 206 46.86 -31.27 10.19
CA THR A 206 46.64 -30.28 9.13
C THR A 206 46.01 -30.96 7.91
N SER A 207 44.75 -30.69 7.64
CA SER A 207 44.12 -30.99 6.35
C SER A 207 44.15 -29.73 5.45
N PRO A 208 44.37 -29.89 4.12
CA PRO A 208 44.52 -28.75 3.23
C PRO A 208 43.22 -27.96 3.06
N GLN A 209 43.32 -26.63 3.09
CA GLN A 209 42.19 -25.75 2.76
C GLN A 209 41.88 -25.86 1.26
N THR A 210 40.85 -26.61 0.91
CA THR A 210 40.19 -26.46 -0.39
C THR A 210 39.53 -25.08 -0.41
N THR A 211 39.98 -24.22 -1.32
CA THR A 211 39.37 -22.91 -1.57
C THR A 211 38.01 -23.11 -2.24
N ALA A 212 36.98 -23.40 -1.45
CA ALA A 212 35.61 -23.17 -1.86
C ALA A 212 35.45 -21.67 -2.09
N THR A 213 35.34 -21.26 -3.34
CA THR A 213 34.90 -19.91 -3.69
C THR A 213 33.55 -19.68 -3.02
N ALA A 214 33.51 -18.78 -2.05
CA ALA A 214 32.26 -18.36 -1.44
C ALA A 214 31.42 -17.70 -2.54
N VAL A 215 30.41 -18.42 -3.01
CA VAL A 215 29.34 -17.84 -3.82
C VAL A 215 28.65 -16.84 -2.90
N GLU A 216 28.83 -15.53 -3.18
CA GLU A 216 28.08 -14.50 -2.47
C GLU A 216 26.58 -14.86 -2.57
N PRO A 217 25.81 -14.75 -1.47
CA PRO A 217 24.39 -15.02 -1.52
C PRO A 217 23.75 -14.05 -2.51
N THR A 218 23.32 -14.58 -3.66
CA THR A 218 22.68 -13.78 -4.71
C THR A 218 21.47 -13.07 -4.10
N ALA A 219 21.51 -11.74 -4.11
CA ALA A 219 20.50 -10.93 -3.44
C ALA A 219 19.10 -11.32 -3.93
N ALA A 220 18.17 -11.51 -2.99
CA ALA A 220 16.83 -12.00 -3.30
C ALA A 220 16.18 -11.12 -4.38
N PRO A 221 15.53 -11.70 -5.42
CA PRO A 221 14.94 -10.91 -6.50
C PRO A 221 13.96 -9.85 -5.96
N GLY A 222 13.96 -8.67 -6.56
CA GLY A 222 13.00 -7.60 -6.25
C GLY A 222 11.55 -8.00 -6.49
N LEU A 223 10.59 -7.24 -5.95
CA LEU A 223 9.16 -7.58 -5.99
C LEU A 223 8.68 -7.90 -7.41
N ILE A 224 8.99 -7.03 -8.37
CA ILE A 224 8.62 -7.18 -9.79
C ILE A 224 9.13 -8.52 -10.35
N ALA A 225 10.39 -8.86 -10.09
CA ALA A 225 11.00 -10.09 -10.60
C ALA A 225 10.42 -11.35 -9.94
N ARG A 226 10.02 -11.29 -8.66
CA ARG A 226 9.32 -12.40 -7.98
C ARG A 226 7.90 -12.59 -8.54
N ARG A 227 7.13 -11.51 -8.60
CA ARG A 227 5.75 -11.46 -9.13
C ARG A 227 5.67 -11.84 -10.61
N ALA A 228 6.72 -11.58 -11.39
CA ALA A 228 6.82 -12.07 -12.77
C ALA A 228 7.05 -13.58 -12.82
N ALA A 229 7.90 -14.12 -11.94
CA ALA A 229 8.25 -15.53 -11.91
C ALA A 229 7.11 -16.44 -11.40
N ASP A 230 6.24 -15.94 -10.53
CA ASP A 230 5.04 -16.64 -10.04
C ASP A 230 3.76 -16.35 -10.86
N GLY A 231 3.84 -15.47 -11.87
CA GLY A 231 2.72 -15.11 -12.74
C GLY A 231 1.68 -14.16 -12.13
N THR A 232 1.98 -13.51 -11.00
CA THR A 232 1.06 -12.56 -10.32
C THR A 232 1.36 -11.08 -10.59
N LEU A 233 2.35 -10.74 -11.43
CA LEU A 233 2.66 -9.33 -11.75
C LEU A 233 1.52 -8.60 -12.47
N VAL A 234 0.81 -9.28 -13.39
CA VAL A 234 -0.34 -8.70 -14.12
C VAL A 234 -1.53 -8.46 -13.18
N GLU A 235 -1.76 -9.36 -12.23
CA GLU A 235 -2.77 -9.22 -11.18
C GLU A 235 -2.45 -8.02 -10.28
N LEU A 236 -1.20 -7.91 -9.81
CA LEU A 236 -0.76 -6.76 -9.03
C LEU A 236 -0.88 -5.45 -9.82
N PHE A 237 -0.48 -5.43 -11.10
CA PHE A 237 -0.65 -4.26 -11.95
C PHE A 237 -2.12 -3.83 -12.07
N TYR A 238 -3.06 -4.77 -12.21
CA TYR A 238 -4.48 -4.42 -12.28
C TYR A 238 -5.07 -3.97 -10.95
N HIS A 239 -4.64 -4.54 -9.83
CA HIS A 239 -4.98 -4.04 -8.49
C HIS A 239 -4.59 -2.55 -8.36
N GLU A 240 -3.35 -2.20 -8.70
CA GLU A 240 -2.89 -0.80 -8.67
C GLU A 240 -3.60 0.10 -9.71
N LEU A 241 -3.88 -0.44 -10.91
CA LEU A 241 -4.60 0.31 -11.94
C LEU A 241 -6.04 0.64 -11.51
N PHE A 242 -6.67 -0.19 -10.67
CA PHE A 242 -7.96 0.14 -10.06
C PHE A 242 -7.89 1.40 -9.20
N HIS A 243 -6.84 1.56 -8.40
CA HIS A 243 -6.66 2.76 -7.57
C HIS A 243 -6.40 4.03 -8.40
N VAL A 244 -5.79 3.90 -9.59
CA VAL A 244 -5.69 5.01 -10.55
C VAL A 244 -7.08 5.33 -11.14
N LEU A 245 -7.85 4.30 -11.50
CA LEU A 245 -9.20 4.41 -12.05
C LEU A 245 -10.18 5.06 -11.06
N SER A 246 -10.30 4.53 -9.84
CA SER A 246 -11.21 5.06 -8.81
C SER A 246 -10.87 6.51 -8.40
N ARG A 247 -9.58 6.86 -8.42
CA ARG A 247 -9.05 8.19 -8.09
C ARG A 247 -9.21 9.18 -9.23
N HIS A 248 -9.24 8.73 -10.48
CA HIS A 248 -9.68 9.56 -11.61
C HIS A 248 -11.19 9.85 -11.51
N ASN A 249 -11.98 8.84 -11.14
CA ASN A 249 -13.45 8.92 -11.06
C ASN A 249 -13.98 9.22 -9.64
N ARG A 250 -13.34 10.11 -8.87
CA ARG A 250 -13.70 10.35 -7.45
C ARG A 250 -15.20 10.63 -7.23
N ALA A 251 -15.87 11.27 -8.19
CA ALA A 251 -17.30 11.59 -8.12
C ALA A 251 -18.23 10.36 -8.12
N ALA A 252 -17.80 9.24 -8.70
CA ALA A 252 -18.57 8.00 -8.77
C ALA A 252 -18.13 6.95 -7.73
N ARG A 253 -17.26 7.34 -6.78
CA ARG A 253 -16.76 6.45 -5.73
C ARG A 253 -17.87 5.88 -4.84
N ASP A 254 -18.90 6.66 -4.56
CA ASP A 254 -20.05 6.21 -3.75
C ASP A 254 -20.82 5.09 -4.47
N GLU A 255 -21.03 5.21 -5.78
CA GLU A 255 -21.65 4.16 -6.61
C GLU A 255 -20.77 2.90 -6.66
N LEU A 256 -19.47 3.09 -6.87
CA LEU A 256 -18.48 2.01 -6.96
C LEU A 256 -18.39 1.21 -5.65
N TYR A 257 -18.40 1.88 -4.50
CA TYR A 257 -18.38 1.21 -3.18
C TYR A 257 -19.75 0.60 -2.81
N ALA A 258 -20.86 1.17 -3.29
CA ALA A 258 -22.20 0.60 -3.08
C ALA A 258 -22.36 -0.78 -3.73
N LEU A 259 -21.55 -1.13 -4.74
CA LEU A 259 -21.50 -2.48 -5.34
C LEU A 259 -21.22 -3.58 -4.29
N ILE A 260 -20.49 -3.27 -3.22
CA ILE A 260 -20.19 -4.18 -2.09
C ILE A 260 -20.83 -3.72 -0.77
N GLY A 261 -21.97 -3.02 -0.87
CA GLY A 261 -22.83 -2.67 0.27
C GLY A 261 -22.35 -1.52 1.15
N PHE A 262 -21.26 -0.84 0.80
CA PHE A 262 -20.80 0.34 1.54
C PHE A 262 -21.67 1.57 1.23
N GLU A 263 -21.96 2.37 2.25
CA GLU A 263 -22.72 3.61 2.18
C GLU A 263 -21.87 4.82 2.62
N PRO A 264 -22.06 6.02 2.05
CA PRO A 264 -21.29 7.20 2.43
C PRO A 264 -21.59 7.65 3.87
N CYS A 265 -20.54 7.95 4.63
CA CYS A 265 -20.59 8.63 5.92
C CYS A 265 -20.76 10.15 5.80
N GLY A 266 -20.41 10.75 4.66
CA GLY A 266 -20.22 12.19 4.53
C GLY A 266 -19.01 12.65 5.35
N THR A 267 -19.23 13.08 6.60
CA THR A 267 -18.15 13.36 7.56
C THR A 267 -17.96 12.21 8.55
N PHE A 268 -16.73 11.88 8.91
CA PHE A 268 -16.43 10.88 9.94
C PHE A 268 -15.39 11.42 10.93
N ASP A 269 -15.83 11.70 12.16
CA ASP A 269 -14.94 12.17 13.23
C ASP A 269 -14.33 10.98 13.96
N LEU A 270 -13.05 10.70 13.68
CA LEU A 270 -12.30 9.72 14.46
C LEU A 270 -12.14 10.21 15.91
N PRO A 271 -12.47 9.38 16.91
CA PRO A 271 -12.22 9.71 18.32
C PRO A 271 -10.73 9.96 18.58
N ALA A 272 -10.41 10.89 19.48
CA ALA A 272 -9.04 11.35 19.73
C ALA A 272 -7.98 10.23 19.97
N PRO A 273 -8.28 9.08 20.62
CA PRO A 273 -7.34 7.97 20.73
C PRO A 273 -6.93 7.34 19.39
N TYR A 274 -7.75 7.46 18.35
CA TYR A 274 -7.53 6.93 17.01
C TYR A 274 -7.14 8.02 16.00
N ALA A 275 -7.68 9.24 16.10
CA ALA A 275 -7.29 10.35 15.22
C ALA A 275 -5.76 10.61 15.24
N GLY A 276 -5.13 10.50 16.41
CA GLY A 276 -3.67 10.63 16.55
C GLY A 276 -2.85 9.39 16.20
N ARG A 277 -3.47 8.31 15.68
CA ARG A 277 -2.84 7.01 15.38
C ARG A 277 -3.33 6.33 14.09
N ARG A 278 -4.32 6.87 13.38
CA ARG A 278 -4.76 6.33 12.09
C ARG A 278 -3.54 6.19 11.17
N ILE A 279 -3.40 5.06 10.50
CA ILE A 279 -2.44 4.95 9.41
C ILE A 279 -3.19 5.25 8.13
N THR A 280 -2.72 6.26 7.40
CA THR A 280 -3.28 6.69 6.13
C THR A 280 -2.88 5.67 5.07
N ASN A 281 -3.86 5.12 4.35
CA ASN A 281 -3.60 4.26 3.20
C ASN A 281 -3.31 5.14 1.97
N PRO A 282 -2.18 5.00 1.26
CA PRO A 282 -1.91 5.74 0.02
C PRO A 282 -3.01 5.56 -1.03
N ASP A 283 -3.58 4.36 -1.14
CA ASP A 283 -4.55 3.98 -2.15
C ASP A 283 -5.96 4.52 -1.87
N ALA A 284 -6.35 4.58 -0.60
CA ALA A 284 -7.54 5.27 -0.12
C ALA A 284 -7.27 6.09 1.16
N PRO A 285 -6.82 7.35 1.05
CA PRO A 285 -6.36 8.12 2.20
C PRO A 285 -7.47 8.67 3.11
N VAL A 286 -8.74 8.53 2.71
CA VAL A 286 -9.91 9.08 3.42
C VAL A 286 -10.93 7.96 3.72
N ASN A 287 -11.18 7.72 5.00
CA ASN A 287 -12.23 6.81 5.47
C ASN A 287 -13.58 7.56 5.50
N ALA A 288 -14.36 7.47 4.42
CA ALA A 288 -15.62 8.21 4.24
C ALA A 288 -16.87 7.32 4.06
N HIS A 289 -16.79 6.02 4.33
CA HIS A 289 -17.87 5.06 4.09
C HIS A 289 -18.01 4.06 5.23
N TYR A 290 -19.26 3.67 5.53
CA TYR A 290 -19.59 2.60 6.46
C TYR A 290 -20.20 1.40 5.74
N LEU A 291 -20.10 0.23 6.36
CA LEU A 291 -20.77 -1.00 5.96
C LEU A 291 -21.86 -1.35 6.99
N PRO A 292 -23.12 -1.56 6.59
CA PRO A 292 -24.12 -2.22 7.41
C PRO A 292 -23.78 -3.71 7.56
N VAL A 293 -23.64 -4.17 8.80
CA VAL A 293 -23.31 -5.55 9.16
C VAL A 293 -24.16 -6.00 10.36
N THR A 294 -24.04 -7.26 10.72
CA THR A 294 -24.61 -7.85 11.94
C THR A 294 -23.48 -8.26 12.88
N VAL A 295 -23.65 -8.03 14.18
CA VAL A 295 -22.72 -8.45 15.24
C VAL A 295 -23.52 -9.05 16.38
N ASP A 296 -23.26 -10.30 16.75
CA ASP A 296 -24.04 -11.04 17.76
C ASP A 296 -25.55 -11.01 17.45
N GLY A 297 -25.93 -11.04 16.17
CA GLY A 297 -27.33 -10.88 15.73
C GLY A 297 -27.90 -9.45 15.80
N VAL A 298 -27.10 -8.44 16.15
CA VAL A 298 -27.51 -7.03 16.27
C VAL A 298 -27.06 -6.21 15.04
N PRO A 299 -27.99 -5.58 14.29
CA PRO A 299 -27.65 -4.67 13.19
C PRO A 299 -26.74 -3.53 13.66
N THR A 300 -25.58 -3.40 13.03
CA THR A 300 -24.51 -2.47 13.38
C THR A 300 -23.94 -1.84 12.12
N LYS A 301 -23.52 -0.57 12.17
CA LYS A 301 -22.78 0.08 11.08
C LYS A 301 -21.32 0.19 11.47
N VAL A 302 -20.40 -0.15 10.57
CA VAL A 302 -18.96 -0.12 10.85
C VAL A 302 -18.16 0.64 9.78
N VAL A 303 -17.13 1.37 10.19
CA VAL A 303 -16.14 1.97 9.28
C VAL A 303 -14.82 1.19 9.40
N PRO A 304 -14.24 0.66 8.29
CA PRO A 304 -12.94 0.02 8.35
C PRO A 304 -11.85 1.06 8.64
N LEU A 305 -10.93 0.71 9.54
CA LEU A 305 -9.90 1.59 10.08
C LEU A 305 -8.56 0.86 10.17
N LEU A 306 -7.54 1.48 9.55
CA LEU A 306 -6.14 1.14 9.75
C LEU A 306 -5.54 2.06 10.83
N TYR A 307 -4.91 1.52 11.86
CA TYR A 307 -4.38 2.31 12.97
C TYR A 307 -3.12 1.72 13.60
N ALA A 308 -2.20 2.59 14.00
CA ALA A 308 -0.96 2.25 14.68
C ALA A 308 -1.23 1.81 16.13
N VAL A 309 -0.51 0.80 16.60
CA VAL A 309 -0.60 0.36 18.01
C VAL A 309 0.09 1.38 18.93
N SER A 310 1.19 1.98 18.48
CA SER A 310 1.94 3.07 19.13
C SER A 310 1.91 4.34 18.26
N ARG A 311 2.24 5.52 18.81
CA ARG A 311 2.39 6.77 18.00
C ARG A 311 3.72 6.88 17.26
N THR A 312 4.72 6.10 17.68
CA THR A 312 6.05 6.02 17.10
C THR A 312 6.43 4.56 16.90
N TYR A 313 7.48 4.29 16.13
CA TYR A 313 7.94 2.93 15.84
C TYR A 313 8.40 2.23 17.11
N ASP A 314 8.04 0.95 17.23
CA ASP A 314 8.48 0.06 18.30
C ASP A 314 9.30 -1.09 17.68
N PRO A 315 10.65 -1.14 17.88
CA PRO A 315 11.51 -2.17 17.32
C PRO A 315 11.30 -3.57 17.93
N MET A 316 10.60 -3.67 19.07
CA MET A 316 10.29 -4.93 19.72
C MET A 316 9.02 -5.59 19.15
N ARG A 317 8.19 -4.87 18.41
CA ARG A 317 7.00 -5.44 17.74
C ARG A 317 7.36 -6.46 16.67
N ARG A 318 6.44 -7.40 16.45
CA ARG A 318 6.55 -8.46 15.44
C ARG A 318 5.29 -8.48 14.55
N PRO A 319 5.43 -8.73 13.23
CA PRO A 319 6.69 -8.80 12.47
C PRO A 319 7.50 -7.49 12.52
N PRO A 320 8.82 -7.49 12.27
CA PRO A 320 9.62 -6.27 12.27
C PRO A 320 9.26 -5.34 11.10
N GLY A 321 9.64 -4.06 11.20
CA GLY A 321 9.36 -3.06 10.18
C GLY A 321 7.91 -2.54 10.19
N PHE A 322 7.50 -1.89 9.10
CA PHE A 322 6.23 -1.15 8.97
C PHE A 322 5.00 -2.01 9.30
N ALA A 323 4.89 -3.21 8.70
CA ALA A 323 3.73 -4.10 8.83
C ALA A 323 3.41 -4.55 10.28
N GLY A 324 4.39 -4.56 11.19
CA GLY A 324 4.16 -4.92 12.59
C GLY A 324 3.50 -3.84 13.43
N GLN A 325 3.54 -2.59 12.98
CA GLN A 325 3.22 -1.41 13.78
C GLN A 325 1.74 -1.05 13.80
N PHE A 326 0.96 -1.51 12.82
CA PHE A 326 -0.45 -1.19 12.65
C PHE A 326 -1.36 -2.40 12.75
N ARG A 327 -2.65 -2.14 12.94
CA ARG A 327 -3.73 -3.12 12.97
C ARG A 327 -4.90 -2.58 12.16
N THR A 328 -5.75 -3.51 11.74
CA THR A 328 -7.01 -3.26 11.06
C THR A 328 -8.14 -3.53 12.05
N GLY A 329 -9.26 -2.85 11.87
CA GLY A 329 -10.48 -3.10 12.64
C GLY A 329 -11.66 -2.31 12.08
N PHE A 330 -12.84 -2.60 12.58
CA PHE A 330 -14.11 -2.08 12.10
C PHE A 330 -14.75 -1.26 13.23
N MET A 331 -14.67 0.06 13.15
CA MET A 331 -15.17 0.95 14.20
C MET A 331 -16.68 1.06 14.09
N ALA A 332 -17.40 0.70 15.15
CA ALA A 332 -18.83 0.87 15.22
C ALA A 332 -19.20 2.36 15.13
N VAL A 333 -20.14 2.71 14.26
CA VAL A 333 -20.61 4.08 14.07
C VAL A 333 -22.12 4.20 14.11
N ARG A 334 -22.60 5.38 14.50
CA ARG A 334 -23.95 5.86 14.24
C ARG A 334 -23.88 6.80 13.04
N HIS A 335 -24.64 6.52 11.99
CA HIS A 335 -24.84 7.47 10.89
C HIS A 335 -26.08 8.32 11.18
N THR A 336 -25.97 9.65 11.19
CA THR A 336 -27.10 10.57 11.36
C THR A 336 -26.80 11.89 10.67
N GLY A 337 -27.65 12.31 9.73
CA GLY A 337 -27.54 13.62 9.07
C GLY A 337 -26.33 13.79 8.16
N GLY A 338 -25.90 12.74 7.44
CA GLY A 338 -24.72 12.81 6.56
C GLY A 338 -23.38 12.82 7.33
N ARG A 339 -23.38 12.18 8.50
CA ARG A 339 -22.25 12.15 9.43
C ARG A 339 -22.19 10.84 10.22
N CYS A 340 -21.03 10.20 10.22
CA CYS A 340 -20.68 9.08 11.06
C CYS A 340 -20.02 9.54 12.36
N GLU A 341 -20.48 9.00 13.48
CA GLU A 341 -19.91 9.23 14.81
C GLU A 341 -19.65 7.89 15.49
N ALA A 342 -18.50 7.72 16.14
CA ALA A 342 -18.15 6.47 16.79
C ALA A 342 -19.11 6.11 17.93
N VAL A 343 -19.51 4.84 18.00
CA VAL A 343 -20.26 4.28 19.12
C VAL A 343 -19.27 3.83 20.19
N ASN A 344 -19.39 4.37 21.40
CA ASN A 344 -18.53 3.98 22.52
C ASN A 344 -19.09 2.77 23.28
N GLY A 345 -18.19 1.95 23.83
CA GLY A 345 -18.48 0.91 24.80
C GLY A 345 -18.80 1.47 26.20
N ARG A 346 -19.08 0.57 27.15
CA ARG A 346 -19.41 0.92 28.55
C ARG A 346 -18.25 1.59 29.31
N ASP A 347 -17.02 1.36 28.85
CA ASP A 347 -15.79 1.97 29.34
C ASP A 347 -15.52 3.37 28.75
N GLY A 348 -16.39 3.86 27.85
CA GLY A 348 -16.23 5.12 27.14
C GLY A 348 -15.25 5.08 25.96
N THR A 349 -14.67 3.92 25.63
CA THR A 349 -13.78 3.78 24.46
C THR A 349 -14.57 3.47 23.20
N ALA A 350 -14.07 3.87 22.03
CA ALA A 350 -14.76 3.58 20.75
C ALA A 350 -14.78 2.07 20.49
N ARG A 351 -15.97 1.51 20.26
CA ARG A 351 -16.18 0.09 20.03
C ARG A 351 -15.60 -0.29 18.66
N LEU A 352 -14.61 -1.18 18.69
CA LEU A 352 -13.86 -1.63 17.53
C LEU A 352 -13.95 -3.15 17.42
N TYR A 353 -14.30 -3.62 16.24
CA TYR A 353 -14.45 -5.04 15.91
C TYR A 353 -13.31 -5.56 15.05
N ARG A 354 -13.05 -6.87 15.15
CA ARG A 354 -12.24 -7.65 14.22
C ARG A 354 -13.12 -8.16 13.08
N THR A 355 -12.49 -8.64 12.00
CA THR A 355 -13.15 -9.37 10.91
C THR A 355 -14.01 -10.54 11.43
N ASP A 356 -13.50 -11.27 12.43
CA ASP A 356 -14.15 -12.46 13.00
C ASP A 356 -15.39 -12.13 13.86
N ASP A 357 -15.58 -10.86 14.25
CA ASP A 357 -16.71 -10.40 15.07
C ASP A 357 -17.91 -9.94 14.21
N LEU A 358 -17.81 -10.01 12.88
CA LEU A 358 -18.82 -9.48 11.94
C LEU A 358 -19.54 -10.63 11.21
N ASP A 359 -20.74 -10.98 11.68
CA ASP A 359 -21.48 -12.19 11.31
C ASP A 359 -21.66 -12.36 9.78
N ASP A 360 -21.98 -11.26 9.08
CA ASP A 360 -22.37 -11.25 7.66
C ASP A 360 -21.36 -10.51 6.74
N LEU A 361 -20.17 -10.16 7.22
CA LEU A 361 -19.19 -9.34 6.47
C LEU A 361 -18.96 -9.86 5.04
N TYR A 362 -18.64 -11.16 4.92
CA TYR A 362 -18.33 -11.78 3.64
C TYR A 362 -19.54 -12.06 2.76
N ASP A 363 -20.76 -11.96 3.30
CA ASP A 363 -22.00 -11.93 2.49
C ASP A 363 -22.25 -10.53 1.91
N ARG A 364 -21.74 -9.47 2.55
CA ARG A 364 -21.80 -8.10 2.02
C ARG A 364 -20.74 -7.80 0.96
N ILE A 365 -19.50 -8.25 1.17
CA ILE A 365 -18.33 -7.84 0.36
C ILE A 365 -17.81 -8.93 -0.59
N GLY A 366 -18.37 -10.15 -0.51
CA GLY A 366 -17.89 -11.32 -1.22
C GLY A 366 -16.59 -11.91 -0.66
N ARG A 367 -16.29 -13.15 -1.05
CA ARG A 367 -15.21 -13.97 -0.47
C ARG A 367 -13.93 -14.04 -1.32
N ASN A 368 -13.76 -13.09 -2.23
CA ASN A 368 -12.65 -13.07 -3.20
C ASN A 368 -11.32 -12.58 -2.63
N THR A 369 -11.34 -11.84 -1.52
CA THR A 369 -10.13 -11.38 -0.83
C THR A 369 -10.26 -11.53 0.69
N GLN A 370 -9.12 -11.38 1.38
CA GLN A 370 -9.03 -11.19 2.84
C GLN A 370 -8.53 -9.77 3.19
N TYR A 371 -8.18 -8.94 2.19
CA TYR A 371 -7.62 -7.61 2.36
C TYR A 371 -8.72 -6.56 2.60
N THR A 372 -9.50 -6.79 3.65
CA THR A 372 -10.74 -6.06 3.98
C THR A 372 -10.52 -4.68 4.61
N ILE A 373 -9.36 -4.05 4.37
CA ILE A 373 -8.92 -2.86 5.10
C ILE A 373 -9.57 -1.56 4.62
N HIS A 374 -10.12 -1.56 3.40
CA HIS A 374 -10.91 -0.50 2.80
C HIS A 374 -11.80 -1.08 1.67
N PRO A 375 -12.99 -0.52 1.35
CA PRO A 375 -13.75 -0.92 0.16
C PRO A 375 -12.95 -0.81 -1.15
N GLU A 376 -12.05 0.18 -1.23
CA GLU A 376 -11.09 0.37 -2.32
C GLU A 376 -10.26 -0.90 -2.59
N GLU A 377 -9.65 -1.49 -1.55
CA GLU A 377 -8.82 -2.71 -1.65
C GLU A 377 -9.63 -3.93 -2.06
N ILE A 378 -10.84 -4.05 -1.50
CA ILE A 378 -11.75 -5.15 -1.81
C ILE A 378 -12.09 -5.13 -3.30
N LEU A 379 -12.40 -3.95 -3.85
CA LEU A 379 -12.71 -3.81 -5.26
C LEU A 379 -11.48 -3.90 -6.17
N ALA A 380 -10.30 -3.48 -5.72
CA ALA A 380 -9.04 -3.62 -6.45
C ALA A 380 -8.70 -5.10 -6.73
N ASP A 381 -8.81 -5.98 -5.73
CA ASP A 381 -8.63 -7.43 -5.93
C ASP A 381 -9.70 -8.02 -6.86
N ASN A 382 -10.96 -7.60 -6.73
CA ASN A 382 -12.04 -8.07 -7.61
C ASN A 382 -11.87 -7.60 -9.06
N PHE A 383 -11.37 -6.39 -9.26
CA PHE A 383 -11.01 -5.85 -10.57
C PHE A 383 -9.80 -6.59 -11.15
N ALA A 384 -8.79 -6.92 -10.35
CA ALA A 384 -7.66 -7.75 -10.79
C ALA A 384 -8.12 -9.14 -11.26
N LEU A 385 -9.08 -9.77 -10.56
CA LEU A 385 -9.70 -11.03 -11.00
C LEU A 385 -10.44 -10.86 -12.34
N LEU A 386 -11.28 -9.81 -12.48
CA LEU A 386 -12.00 -9.48 -13.72
C LEU A 386 -11.05 -9.32 -14.92
N MET A 387 -10.01 -8.49 -14.76
CA MET A 387 -9.08 -8.15 -15.83
C MET A 387 -8.18 -9.32 -16.23
N THR A 388 -7.74 -10.13 -15.27
CA THR A 388 -6.93 -11.34 -15.53
C THR A 388 -7.75 -12.53 -16.02
N GLY A 389 -9.07 -12.55 -15.79
CA GLY A 389 -9.93 -13.70 -16.04
C GLY A 389 -9.71 -14.86 -15.07
N LYS A 390 -9.04 -14.63 -13.94
CA LYS A 390 -8.90 -15.62 -12.87
C LYS A 390 -10.27 -15.88 -12.26
N ARG A 391 -10.62 -17.17 -12.08
CA ARG A 391 -11.94 -17.57 -11.57
C ARG A 391 -12.13 -17.04 -10.14
N PRO A 392 -13.11 -16.14 -9.89
CA PRO A 392 -13.45 -15.71 -8.54
C PRO A 392 -14.12 -16.83 -7.74
N ARG A 393 -14.11 -16.70 -6.42
CA ARG A 393 -14.91 -17.54 -5.51
C ARG A 393 -16.38 -17.13 -5.55
N ASP A 394 -16.64 -15.83 -5.45
CA ASP A 394 -17.96 -15.22 -5.53
C ASP A 394 -18.01 -14.34 -6.79
N ALA A 395 -18.59 -14.83 -7.90
CA ALA A 395 -18.50 -14.18 -9.21
C ALA A 395 -19.26 -12.85 -9.31
N TRP A 396 -20.24 -12.64 -8.44
CA TRP A 396 -21.13 -11.47 -8.47
C TRP A 396 -20.40 -10.13 -8.25
N VAL A 397 -19.25 -10.09 -7.54
CA VAL A 397 -18.50 -8.83 -7.33
C VAL A 397 -17.74 -8.41 -8.61
N PRO A 398 -16.94 -9.28 -9.27
CA PRO A 398 -16.38 -8.98 -10.60
C PRO A 398 -17.44 -8.71 -11.67
N GLU A 399 -18.59 -9.40 -11.63
CA GLU A 399 -19.72 -9.18 -12.55
C GLU A 399 -20.31 -7.77 -12.36
N ALA A 400 -20.61 -7.36 -11.12
CA ALA A 400 -21.09 -6.00 -10.83
C ALA A 400 -20.09 -4.90 -11.20
N LEU A 401 -18.78 -5.15 -11.01
CA LEU A 401 -17.72 -4.26 -11.50
C LEU A 401 -17.70 -4.18 -13.03
N ALA A 402 -17.87 -5.29 -13.74
CA ALA A 402 -17.90 -5.33 -15.19
C ALA A 402 -19.09 -4.54 -15.77
N ASP A 403 -20.28 -4.73 -15.17
CA ASP A 403 -21.49 -3.98 -15.52
C ASP A 403 -21.31 -2.47 -15.29
N TRP A 404 -20.79 -2.06 -14.12
CA TRP A 404 -20.49 -0.65 -13.82
C TRP A 404 -19.46 -0.06 -14.79
N LEU A 405 -18.39 -0.80 -15.09
CA LEU A 405 -17.37 -0.44 -16.07
C LEU A 405 -17.89 -0.47 -17.53
N GLY A 406 -19.06 -1.07 -17.79
CA GLY A 406 -19.61 -1.32 -19.12
C GLY A 406 -18.70 -2.16 -20.02
N VAL A 407 -18.12 -3.22 -19.45
CA VAL A 407 -17.23 -4.18 -20.12
C VAL A 407 -17.75 -5.60 -19.91
N PRO A 408 -17.40 -6.58 -20.77
CA PRO A 408 -17.84 -7.97 -20.56
C PRO A 408 -17.30 -8.54 -19.24
N ALA A 409 -18.11 -9.30 -18.51
CA ALA A 409 -17.71 -9.98 -17.26
C ALA A 409 -16.56 -10.99 -17.42
N THR A 410 -16.19 -11.35 -18.66
CA THR A 410 -15.03 -12.19 -18.98
C THR A 410 -14.09 -11.46 -19.94
N ILE A 411 -13.16 -10.66 -19.41
CA ILE A 411 -12.16 -9.94 -20.21
C ILE A 411 -10.97 -10.84 -20.58
N GLY A 412 -10.73 -11.91 -19.79
CA GLY A 412 -9.63 -12.86 -19.99
C GLY A 412 -9.95 -14.10 -20.85
N ALA A 413 -11.20 -14.28 -21.28
CA ALA A 413 -11.50 -15.24 -22.33
C ALA A 413 -11.03 -14.62 -23.66
N VAL A 414 -9.93 -15.15 -24.20
CA VAL A 414 -9.46 -14.82 -25.55
C VAL A 414 -10.59 -15.04 -26.54
N ASP A 415 -10.75 -14.13 -27.52
CA ASP A 415 -11.57 -14.34 -28.72
C ASP A 415 -10.98 -15.50 -29.55
N LEU A 416 -11.22 -16.73 -29.10
CA LEU A 416 -10.85 -17.98 -29.78
C LEU A 416 -11.81 -18.32 -30.93
N LEU A 417 -12.65 -17.36 -31.36
CA LEU A 417 -13.68 -17.52 -32.40
C LEU A 417 -13.62 -16.44 -33.50
N THR A 418 -12.55 -15.63 -33.55
CA THR A 418 -12.34 -14.65 -34.65
C THR A 418 -10.91 -14.69 -35.20
N LEU A 419 -10.39 -15.90 -35.41
CA LEU A 419 -9.21 -16.18 -36.24
C LEU A 419 -9.51 -17.39 -37.15
N ASP A 420 -10.35 -17.15 -38.15
CA ASP A 420 -10.51 -17.94 -39.39
C ASP A 420 -10.22 -17.02 -40.59
#